data_AF-R6WGQ9-F1
#
_entry.id   AF-R6WGQ9-F1
#
_cell.length_a   1.000
_cell.length_b   1.000
_cell.length_c   1.000
_cell.angle_alpha   90.00
_cell.angle_beta   90.00
_cell.angle_gamma   90.00
#
_symmetry.space_group_name_H-M   'P 1'
#
loop_
_entity.id
_entity.type
_entity.pdbx_description
1 polymer ?
#
loop_
_entity_poly.entity_id
_entity_poly.type
_entity_poly.pdbx_seq_one_letter_code
_entity_poly.pdbx_strand_id
1 'polypeptide(L)'
;MNEPIVSPWLIYWAGRMDMIHHFCVVAGVLLTMGAGISITGIVSSLDNCDIGCGLGKAFLNFTKKLTCVALIVDALAIAVPTKDEMIAMYVAGRITPANIEATGELADKAVDKLIEKILKASKAMKE
;
A
#
# COMPACT_ATOMS: atom_id res chain seq x y z
N MET A 1 18.30 10.96 -22.46
CA MET A 1 17.22 10.94 -21.45
C MET A 1 16.70 9.51 -21.39
N ASN A 2 17.30 8.68 -20.54
CA ASN A 2 17.02 7.22 -20.49
C ASN A 2 16.41 6.80 -19.16
N GLU A 3 15.81 7.74 -18.43
CA GLU A 3 15.15 7.42 -17.19
C GLU A 3 13.70 7.04 -17.45
N PRO A 4 13.22 5.93 -16.87
CA PRO A 4 11.83 5.52 -17.01
C PRO A 4 10.88 6.62 -16.51
N ILE A 5 9.79 6.85 -17.26
CA ILE A 5 8.73 7.82 -16.91
C ILE A 5 8.14 7.51 -15.52
N VAL A 6 8.09 6.22 -15.15
CA VAL A 6 7.70 5.72 -13.84
C VAL A 6 8.89 4.99 -13.23
N SER A 7 9.30 5.36 -12.02
CA SER A 7 10.48 4.75 -11.40
C SER A 7 10.24 3.26 -11.07
N PRO A 8 11.13 2.34 -11.47
CA PRO A 8 10.97 0.91 -11.21
C PRO A 8 10.88 0.57 -9.71
N TRP A 9 11.58 1.36 -8.89
CA TRP A 9 11.55 1.24 -7.44
C TRP A 9 10.17 1.53 -6.85
N LEU A 10 9.39 2.46 -7.42
CA LEU A 10 8.04 2.77 -6.94
C LEU A 10 7.10 1.57 -7.13
N ILE A 11 7.20 0.91 -8.27
CA ILE A 11 6.41 -0.30 -8.59
C ILE A 11 6.82 -1.45 -7.65
N TYR A 12 8.12 -1.62 -7.42
CA TYR A 12 8.63 -2.63 -6.49
C TYR A 12 8.13 -2.41 -5.05
N TRP A 13 8.22 -1.19 -4.54
CA TRP A 13 7.75 -0.86 -3.19
C TRP A 13 6.22 -0.97 -3.08
N ALA A 14 5.47 -0.50 -4.09
CA ALA A 14 4.00 -0.64 -4.11
C ALA A 14 3.56 -2.11 -4.01
N GLY A 15 4.22 -3.03 -4.74
CA GLY A 15 3.93 -4.46 -4.65
C GLY A 15 4.25 -5.08 -3.29
N ARG A 16 5.32 -4.61 -2.61
CA ARG A 16 5.71 -5.08 -1.27
C ARG A 16 4.75 -4.61 -0.17
N MET A 17 4.18 -3.41 -0.28
CA MET A 17 3.30 -2.87 0.74
C MET A 17 2.01 -3.67 0.90
N ASP A 18 1.45 -4.18 -0.18
CA ASP A 18 0.22 -5.00 -0.15
C ASP A 18 0.41 -6.27 0.69
N MET A 19 1.53 -6.95 0.49
CA MET A 19 1.91 -8.15 1.24
C MET A 19 2.17 -7.85 2.73
N ILE A 20 2.84 -6.73 3.02
CA ILE A 20 3.13 -6.29 4.39
C ILE A 20 1.84 -5.88 5.11
N HIS A 21 0.94 -5.17 4.43
CA HIS A 21 -0.35 -4.76 4.98
C HIS A 21 -1.18 -6.00 5.35
N HIS A 22 -1.30 -6.95 4.43
CA HIS A 22 -2.05 -8.18 4.69
C HIS A 22 -1.43 -8.99 5.84
N PHE A 23 -0.11 -9.09 5.89
CA PHE A 23 0.60 -9.75 6.99
C PHE A 23 0.39 -9.04 8.33
N CYS A 24 0.46 -7.70 8.37
CA CYS A 24 0.20 -6.91 9.58
C CYS A 24 -1.23 -7.13 10.09
N VAL A 25 -2.23 -7.03 9.21
CA VAL A 25 -3.63 -7.21 9.60
C VAL A 25 -3.89 -8.61 10.16
N VAL A 26 -3.38 -9.65 9.47
CA VAL A 26 -3.55 -11.04 9.95
C VAL A 26 -2.82 -11.28 11.27
N ALA A 27 -1.58 -10.79 11.39
CA ALA A 27 -0.80 -10.92 12.62
C ALA A 27 -1.44 -10.17 13.80
N GLY A 28 -1.97 -8.97 13.56
CA GLY A 28 -2.68 -8.16 14.56
C GLY A 28 -3.94 -8.83 15.08
N VAL A 29 -4.77 -9.38 14.18
CA VAL A 29 -5.98 -10.13 14.55
C VAL A 29 -5.62 -11.38 15.37
N LEU A 30 -4.58 -12.12 14.99
CA LEU A 30 -4.12 -13.28 15.75
C LEU A 30 -3.61 -12.89 17.14
N LEU A 31 -2.86 -11.80 17.24
CA LEU A 31 -2.32 -11.30 18.50
C LEU A 31 -3.44 -10.83 19.45
N THR A 32 -4.45 -10.14 18.92
CA THR A 32 -5.60 -9.65 19.71
C THR A 32 -6.46 -10.82 20.22
N MET A 33 -6.71 -11.84 19.40
CA MET A 33 -7.39 -13.07 19.86
C MET A 33 -6.58 -13.83 20.91
N GLY A 34 -5.28 -14.03 20.69
CA GLY A 34 -4.39 -14.71 21.64
C GLY A 34 -4.29 -13.99 22.99
N ALA A 35 -4.25 -12.65 22.96
CA ALA A 35 -4.30 -11.84 24.17
C ALA A 35 -5.63 -11.98 24.91
N GLY A 36 -6.77 -12.00 24.21
CA GLY A 36 -8.09 -12.20 24.80
C GLY A 36 -8.23 -13.55 25.53
N ILE A 37 -7.76 -14.63 24.92
CA ILE A 37 -7.75 -15.97 25.52
C ILE A 37 -6.82 -16.01 26.73
N SER A 38 -5.64 -15.39 26.63
CA SER A 38 -4.68 -15.33 27.75
C SER A 38 -5.23 -14.56 28.95
N ILE A 39 -5.90 -13.44 28.70
CA ILE A 39 -6.52 -12.62 29.76
C ILE A 39 -7.65 -13.40 30.44
N THR A 40 -8.56 -13.99 29.67
CA THR A 40 -9.68 -14.77 30.21
C THR A 40 -9.19 -15.99 31.01
N GLY A 41 -8.20 -16.71 30.49
CA GLY A 41 -7.57 -17.83 31.19
C GLY A 41 -6.93 -17.41 32.52
N ILE A 42 -6.16 -16.32 32.56
CA ILE A 42 -5.53 -15.84 33.80
C ILE A 42 -6.58 -15.38 34.82
N VAL A 43 -7.64 -14.70 34.39
CA VAL A 43 -8.73 -14.26 35.27
C VAL A 43 -9.46 -15.45 35.89
N SER A 44 -9.79 -16.48 35.10
CA SER A 44 -10.40 -17.71 35.61
C SER A 44 -9.50 -18.50 36.56
N SER A 45 -8.17 -18.46 36.35
CA SER A 45 -7.19 -19.08 37.26
C SER A 45 -7.04 -18.31 38.58
N LEU A 46 -7.13 -16.98 38.54
CA LEU A 46 -7.06 -16.11 39.73
C LEU A 46 -8.27 -16.28 40.64
N ASP A 47 -9.46 -16.56 40.08
CA ASP A 47 -10.67 -16.85 40.86
C ASP A 47 -10.56 -18.17 41.65
N ASN A 48 -9.67 -19.07 41.23
CA ASN A 48 -9.50 -20.41 41.80
C ASN A 48 -8.24 -20.59 42.68
N CYS A 49 -7.32 -19.61 42.77
CA CYS A 49 -6.05 -19.77 43.50
C CYS A 49 -5.48 -18.47 44.10
N ASP A 50 -5.20 -18.50 45.41
CA ASP A 50 -4.49 -17.47 46.19
C ASP A 50 -2.95 -17.46 45.96
N ILE A 51 -2.40 -18.47 45.28
CA ILE A 51 -0.95 -18.72 45.18
C ILE A 51 -0.41 -18.21 43.82
N GLY A 52 -0.22 -16.89 43.69
CA GLY A 52 0.47 -16.32 42.50
C GLY A 52 0.00 -14.94 42.02
N CYS A 53 -0.84 -14.26 42.78
CA CYS A 53 -1.51 -13.00 42.42
C CYS A 53 -0.55 -11.91 41.88
N GLY A 54 0.69 -11.84 42.37
CA GLY A 54 1.69 -10.88 41.89
C GLY A 54 2.13 -11.09 40.44
N LEU A 55 2.45 -12.33 40.05
CA LEU A 55 2.95 -12.65 38.71
C LEU A 55 1.83 -12.61 37.68
N GLY A 56 0.67 -13.17 38.01
CA GLY A 56 -0.51 -13.12 37.13
C GLY A 56 -0.93 -11.69 36.81
N LYS A 57 -0.99 -10.81 37.83
CA LYS A 57 -1.34 -9.39 37.67
C LYS A 57 -0.28 -8.61 36.87
N ALA A 58 1.00 -8.90 37.03
CA ALA A 58 2.06 -8.31 36.21
C ALA A 58 1.94 -8.71 34.73
N PHE A 59 1.69 -10.00 34.46
CA PHE A 59 1.50 -10.53 33.11
C PHE A 59 0.25 -9.95 32.42
N LEU A 60 -0.83 -9.75 33.19
CA LEU A 60 -2.08 -9.14 32.71
C LEU A 60 -1.87 -7.67 32.33
N ASN A 61 -1.14 -6.91 33.16
CA ASN A 61 -0.79 -5.52 32.85
C ASN A 61 0.14 -5.41 31.64
N PHE A 62 1.09 -6.34 31.49
CA PHE A 62 1.96 -6.40 30.32
C PHE A 62 1.19 -6.74 29.05
N THR A 63 0.35 -7.77 29.09
CA THR A 63 -0.50 -8.19 27.96
C THR A 63 -1.45 -7.07 27.54
N LYS A 64 -2.09 -6.39 28.50
CA LYS A 64 -2.97 -5.24 28.22
C LYS A 64 -2.23 -4.10 27.51
N LYS A 65 -1.01 -3.76 27.95
CA LYS A 65 -0.18 -2.75 27.27
C LYS A 65 0.21 -3.20 25.87
N LEU A 66 0.60 -4.46 25.70
CA LEU A 66 0.97 -5.02 24.40
C LEU A 66 -0.21 -5.02 23.41
N THR A 67 -1.40 -5.41 23.87
CA THR A 67 -2.63 -5.35 23.06
C THR A 67 -2.98 -3.93 22.65
N CYS A 68 -2.82 -2.95 23.56
CA CYS A 68 -3.09 -1.55 23.24
C CYS A 68 -2.13 -1.04 22.15
N VAL A 69 -0.84 -1.36 22.25
CA VAL A 69 0.16 -1.00 21.23
C VAL A 69 -0.15 -1.70 19.90
N ALA A 70 -0.51 -2.98 19.93
CA ALA A 70 -0.87 -3.73 18.72
C ALA A 70 -2.09 -3.12 18.01
N LEU A 71 -3.14 -2.76 18.75
CA LEU A 71 -4.31 -2.10 18.18
C LEU A 71 -3.98 -0.76 17.51
N ILE A 72 -3.05 0.02 18.08
CA ILE A 72 -2.61 1.28 17.46
C ILE A 72 -1.87 1.00 16.15
N VAL A 73 -1.01 -0.02 16.12
CA VAL A 73 -0.29 -0.43 14.90
C VAL A 73 -1.26 -0.96 13.84
N ASP A 74 -2.27 -1.72 14.24
CA ASP A 74 -3.30 -2.25 13.32
C ASP A 74 -4.15 -1.11 12.74
N ALA A 75 -4.54 -0.12 13.56
CA ALA A 75 -5.26 1.06 13.09
C ALA A 75 -4.42 1.89 12.11
N LEU A 76 -3.12 2.03 12.37
CA LEU A 76 -2.18 2.66 11.45
C LEU A 76 -2.03 1.86 10.15
N ALA A 77 -2.01 0.53 10.22
CA ALA A 77 -1.93 -0.33 9.05
C ALA A 77 -3.16 -0.15 8.14
N ILE A 78 -4.37 -0.10 8.69
CA ILE A 78 -5.62 0.15 7.93
C ILE A 78 -5.58 1.51 7.20
N ALA A 79 -4.92 2.51 7.78
CA ALA A 79 -4.77 3.82 7.15
C ALA A 79 -3.73 3.86 6.02
N VAL A 80 -2.91 2.82 5.84
CA VAL A 80 -1.92 2.75 4.76
C VAL A 80 -2.64 2.39 3.45
N PRO A 81 -2.55 3.25 2.41
CA PRO A 81 -3.20 3.00 1.13
C PRO A 81 -2.62 1.76 0.44
N THR A 82 -3.49 1.05 -0.26
CA THR A 82 -3.12 -0.15 -1.02
C THR A 82 -2.27 0.18 -2.25
N LYS A 83 -1.67 -0.84 -2.87
CA LYS A 83 -0.87 -0.67 -4.09
C LYS A 83 -1.64 0.06 -5.20
N ASP A 84 -2.93 -0.25 -5.35
CA ASP A 84 -3.77 0.30 -6.42
C ASP A 84 -4.11 1.76 -6.14
N GLU A 85 -4.34 2.11 -4.87
CA GLU A 85 -4.56 3.49 -4.43
C GLU A 85 -3.30 4.35 -4.60
N MET A 86 -2.11 3.83 -4.27
CA MET A 86 -0.84 4.52 -4.50
C MET A 86 -0.58 4.78 -6.00
N ILE A 87 -0.82 3.77 -6.84
CA ILE A 87 -0.64 3.90 -8.29
C ILE A 87 -1.67 4.88 -8.86
N ALA A 88 -2.93 4.81 -8.42
CA ALA A 88 -3.97 5.74 -8.82
C ALA A 88 -3.65 7.18 -8.42
N MET A 89 -3.16 7.42 -7.20
CA MET A 89 -2.70 8.73 -6.75
C MET A 89 -1.53 9.25 -7.60
N TYR A 90 -0.57 8.37 -7.91
CA TYR A 90 0.57 8.73 -8.74
C TYR A 90 0.15 9.12 -10.17
N VAL A 91 -0.73 8.32 -10.78
CA VAL A 91 -1.25 8.60 -12.13
C VAL A 91 -2.11 9.86 -12.13
N ALA A 92 -2.99 10.04 -11.14
CA ALA A 92 -3.80 11.25 -11.01
C ALA A 92 -2.94 12.52 -10.91
N GLY A 93 -1.83 12.46 -10.18
CA GLY A 93 -0.86 13.56 -10.09
C GLY A 93 -0.14 13.89 -11.41
N ARG A 94 -0.13 12.95 -12.37
CA ARG A 94 0.44 13.15 -13.72
C ARG A 94 -0.58 13.63 -14.74
N ILE A 95 -1.88 13.50 -14.45
CA ILE A 95 -2.98 14.03 -15.26
C ILE A 95 -3.21 15.50 -14.85
N THR A 96 -2.32 16.38 -15.31
CA THR A 96 -2.49 17.84 -15.18
C THR A 96 -2.87 18.42 -16.55
N PRO A 97 -3.61 19.55 -16.61
CA PRO A 97 -3.99 20.18 -17.88
C PRO A 97 -2.77 20.48 -18.78
N ALA A 98 -1.65 20.88 -18.18
CA ALA A 98 -0.39 21.08 -18.89
C ALA A 98 0.17 19.79 -19.54
N ASN A 99 0.05 18.64 -18.88
CA ASN A 99 0.48 17.36 -19.45
C ASN A 99 -0.49 16.84 -20.52
N ILE A 100 -1.79 17.15 -20.39
CA ILE A 100 -2.80 16.81 -21.41
C ILE A 100 -2.56 17.63 -22.68
N GLU A 101 -2.32 18.94 -22.56
CA GLU A 101 -1.99 19.80 -23.70
C GLU A 101 -0.67 19.38 -24.37
N ALA A 102 0.37 19.11 -23.60
CA ALA A 102 1.64 18.63 -24.14
C ALA A 102 1.51 17.25 -24.83
N THR A 103 0.63 16.37 -24.33
CA THR A 103 0.34 15.07 -24.97
C THR A 103 -0.48 15.25 -26.25
N GLY A 104 -1.42 16.19 -26.28
CA GLY A 104 -2.17 16.56 -27.48
C GLY A 104 -1.26 17.10 -28.58
N GLU A 105 -0.34 18.00 -28.24
CA GLU A 105 0.62 18.56 -29.20
C GLU A 105 1.58 17.49 -29.77
N LEU A 106 1.94 16.49 -28.96
CA LEU A 106 2.74 15.34 -29.41
C LEU A 106 1.94 14.41 -30.34
N ALA A 107 0.65 14.21 -30.08
CA ALA A 107 -0.23 13.41 -30.93
C ALA A 107 -0.42 14.08 -32.30
N ASP A 108 -0.69 15.39 -32.34
CA ASP A 108 -0.83 16.15 -33.58
C ASP A 108 0.46 16.12 -34.40
N LYS A 109 1.62 16.34 -33.77
CA LYS A 109 2.93 16.21 -34.43
C LYS A 109 3.20 14.81 -34.98
N ALA A 110 2.74 13.75 -34.30
CA ALA A 110 2.90 12.38 -34.79
C ALA A 110 2.03 12.11 -36.01
N VAL A 111 0.79 12.60 -36.01
CA VAL A 111 -0.14 12.49 -37.15
C VAL A 111 0.37 13.28 -38.35
N ASP A 112 0.82 14.52 -38.16
CA ASP A 112 1.40 15.33 -39.23
C ASP A 112 2.61 14.65 -39.88
N LYS A 113 3.48 14.05 -39.07
CA LYS A 113 4.68 13.34 -39.55
C LYS A 113 4.33 12.06 -40.34
N LEU A 114 3.21 11.42 -40.01
CA LEU A 114 2.69 10.29 -40.78
C LEU A 114 2.12 10.75 -42.12
N ILE A 115 1.31 11.81 -42.13
CA ILE A 115 0.74 12.40 -43.35
C ILE A 115 1.85 12.86 -44.30
N GLU A 116 2.90 13.51 -43.77
CA GLU A 116 4.03 13.98 -44.56
C GLU A 116 4.80 12.82 -45.21
N LYS A 117 5.00 11.71 -44.47
CA LYS A 117 5.60 10.49 -45.03
C LYS A 117 4.75 9.84 -46.12
N ILE A 118 3.43 9.81 -45.93
CA ILE A 118 2.48 9.28 -46.93
C ILE A 118 2.52 10.12 -48.21
N LEU A 119 2.48 11.46 -48.08
CA LEU A 119 2.56 12.38 -49.21
C LEU A 119 3.89 12.26 -49.96
N LYS A 120 5.00 12.12 -49.24
CA LYS A 120 6.32 11.92 -49.84
C LYS A 120 6.42 10.60 -50.61
N ALA A 121 5.90 9.50 -50.04
CA ALA A 121 5.83 8.21 -50.71
C ALA A 121 4.92 8.25 -51.96
N SER A 122 3.76 8.91 -51.86
CA SER A 122 2.82 9.09 -52.99
C SER A 122 3.44 9.86 -54.16
N LYS A 123 4.22 10.92 -53.90
CA LYS A 123 4.93 11.66 -54.95
C LYS A 123 6.03 10.82 -55.60
N ALA A 124 6.79 10.05 -54.82
CA ALA A 124 7.85 9.18 -55.33
C ALA A 124 7.35 7.99 -56.16
N MET A 125 6.06 7.63 -56.10
CA MET A 125 5.45 6.61 -56.96
C MET A 125 4.84 7.18 -58.26
N LYS A 126 4.75 8.52 -58.37
CA LYS A 126 4.22 9.22 -59.56
C LYS A 126 5.32 9.72 -60.50
N GLU A 127 6.57 9.75 -60.03
CA GLU A 127 7.78 9.88 -60.87
C GLU A 127 8.27 8.50 -61.29
#